data_AF-A0A9D7GAQ2-F1
#
_entry.id   AF-A0A9D7GAQ2-F1
#
_cell.length_a   1.000
_cell.length_b   1.000
_cell.length_c   1.000
_cell.angle_alpha   90.00
_cell.angle_beta   90.00
_cell.angle_gamma   90.00
#
_symmetry.space_group_name_H-M   'P 1'
#
loop_
_entity.id
_entity.type
_entity.pdbx_description
1 polymer ?
#
loop_
_entity_poly.entity_id
_entity_poly.type
_entity_poly.pdbx_seq_one_letter_code
_entity_poly.pdbx_strand_id
1 'polypeptide(L)'
;MTATPVTLSASTTTIDFLNPATATYGTNAQSNMSGTMVLWPGDVNFDSTVRYVGNNNDRDPILVAIGGSTPTNTVSNVYSPLDVNLDGVIKYVGANNDRDPILTTVGGSTPTNTRVQQLP
;
A
#
# COMPACT_ATOMS: atom_id res chain seq x y z
N MET A 1 12.79 -0.05 -7.77
CA MET A 1 14.17 0.02 -8.31
C MET A 1 14.66 -1.40 -8.55
N THR A 2 15.51 -1.63 -9.55
CA THR A 2 16.19 -2.94 -9.75
C THR A 2 17.11 -3.28 -8.58
N ALA A 3 17.37 -4.56 -8.34
CA ALA A 3 18.25 -5.01 -7.27
C ALA A 3 19.70 -4.55 -7.45
N THR A 4 20.14 -4.38 -8.69
CA THR A 4 21.47 -3.88 -9.06
C THR A 4 21.38 -2.71 -10.05
N PRO A 5 22.40 -1.84 -10.12
CA PRO A 5 22.43 -0.75 -11.09
C PRO A 5 22.34 -1.27 -12.53
N VAL A 6 21.55 -0.59 -13.36
CA VAL A 6 21.46 -0.86 -14.80
C VAL A 6 22.25 0.23 -15.53
N THR A 7 23.28 -0.17 -16.28
CA THR A 7 24.12 0.76 -17.04
C THR A 7 23.38 1.30 -18.26
N LEU A 8 23.47 2.61 -18.48
CA LEU A 8 22.94 3.24 -19.68
C LEU A 8 23.78 2.87 -20.91
N SER A 9 23.12 2.64 -22.05
CA SER A 9 23.77 2.37 -23.33
C SER A 9 22.94 2.92 -24.49
N ALA A 10 23.50 2.95 -25.70
CA ALA A 10 22.76 3.31 -26.91
C ALA A 10 21.69 2.25 -27.30
N SER A 11 21.76 1.05 -26.71
CA SER A 11 20.72 0.02 -26.82
C SER A 11 19.68 0.18 -25.71
N THR A 12 18.41 0.14 -26.09
CA THR A 12 17.29 0.17 -25.14
C THR A 12 17.27 -1.09 -24.29
N THR A 13 17.30 -0.93 -22.97
CA THR A 13 17.11 -2.03 -22.02
C THR A 13 15.69 -1.97 -21.47
N THR A 14 14.88 -2.98 -21.75
CA THR A 14 13.53 -3.10 -21.16
C THR A 14 13.63 -3.69 -19.77
N ILE A 15 13.04 -3.01 -18.78
CA ILE A 15 12.91 -3.50 -17.41
C ILE A 15 11.43 -3.62 -17.10
N ASP A 16 10.97 -4.84 -16.82
CA ASP A 16 9.59 -5.11 -16.47
C ASP A 16 9.45 -5.35 -14.97
N PHE A 17 8.94 -4.36 -14.24
CA PHE A 17 8.70 -4.48 -12.80
C PHE A 17 7.43 -5.25 -12.43
N LEU A 18 6.61 -5.65 -13.41
CA LEU A 18 5.45 -6.50 -13.20
C LEU A 18 5.84 -7.98 -13.13
N ASN A 19 6.94 -8.36 -13.77
CA ASN A 19 7.45 -9.73 -13.79
C ASN A 19 8.06 -10.13 -12.42
N PRO A 20 7.57 -11.20 -11.76
CA PRO A 20 8.13 -11.71 -10.51
C PRO A 20 9.61 -12.13 -10.57
N ALA A 21 10.14 -12.39 -11.77
CA ALA A 21 11.55 -12.71 -11.98
C ALA A 21 12.48 -11.47 -11.97
N THR A 22 11.93 -10.26 -12.06
CA THR A 22 12.72 -9.02 -12.01
C THR A 22 13.11 -8.71 -10.56
N ALA A 23 14.37 -8.98 -10.21
CA ALA A 23 14.88 -8.68 -8.88
C ALA A 23 14.85 -7.17 -8.60
N THR A 24 14.27 -6.77 -7.47
CA THR A 24 14.17 -5.38 -7.01
C THR A 24 14.99 -5.13 -5.76
N TYR A 25 15.37 -3.87 -5.55
CA TYR A 25 16.12 -3.45 -4.38
C TYR A 25 15.30 -3.65 -3.10
N GLY A 26 15.91 -4.25 -2.08
CA GLY A 26 15.30 -4.52 -0.79
C GLY A 26 14.79 -5.96 -0.60
N THR A 27 14.24 -6.23 0.58
CA THR A 27 13.65 -7.53 0.97
C THR A 27 12.13 -7.45 0.89
N ASN A 28 11.48 -8.34 0.13
CA ASN A 28 10.01 -8.30 -0.08
C ASN A 28 9.52 -6.89 -0.50
N ALA A 29 10.27 -6.25 -1.39
CA ALA A 29 10.05 -4.86 -1.79
C ALA A 29 8.72 -4.63 -2.54
N GLN A 30 8.15 -5.69 -3.10
CA GLN A 30 6.90 -5.68 -3.86
C GLN A 30 5.94 -6.75 -3.35
N SER A 31 4.65 -6.60 -3.65
CA SER A 31 3.60 -7.58 -3.36
C SER A 31 3.24 -8.33 -4.63
N ASN A 32 2.99 -9.64 -4.53
CA ASN A 32 2.53 -10.44 -5.67
C ASN A 32 1.00 -10.51 -5.66
N MET A 33 0.39 -9.96 -6.70
CA MET A 33 -1.04 -10.04 -6.96
C MET A 33 -1.27 -10.91 -8.19
N SER A 34 -1.51 -12.20 -7.95
CA SER A 34 -1.84 -13.19 -8.99
C SER A 34 -0.82 -13.26 -10.14
N GLY A 35 0.48 -13.21 -9.81
CA GLY A 35 1.58 -13.26 -10.78
C GLY A 35 2.05 -11.90 -11.28
N THR A 36 1.37 -10.82 -10.92
CA THR A 36 1.80 -9.45 -11.21
C THR A 36 2.41 -8.83 -9.96
N MET A 37 3.64 -8.33 -10.06
CA MET A 37 4.27 -7.60 -8.97
C MET A 37 3.75 -6.16 -8.90
N VAL A 38 3.29 -5.76 -7.72
CA VAL A 38 2.75 -4.43 -7.43
C VAL A 38 3.44 -3.81 -6.21
N LEU A 39 3.22 -2.51 -5.98
CA LEU A 39 3.65 -1.86 -4.76
C LEU A 39 2.75 -2.24 -3.59
N TRP A 40 3.29 -2.17 -2.37
CA TRP A 40 2.51 -2.37 -1.16
C TRP A 40 1.59 -1.17 -0.92
N PRO A 41 0.28 -1.39 -0.69
CA PRO A 41 -0.64 -0.30 -0.36
C PRO A 41 -0.58 0.04 1.14
N GLY A 42 -1.16 1.18 1.51
CA GLY A 42 -1.59 1.42 2.89
C GLY A 42 -0.80 2.42 3.71
N ASP A 43 0.25 3.06 3.16
CA ASP A 43 0.86 4.25 3.79
C ASP A 43 0.03 5.47 3.39
N VAL A 44 -1.00 5.77 4.17
CA VAL A 44 -1.97 6.83 3.81
C VAL A 44 -1.57 8.20 4.32
N ASN A 45 -0.67 8.23 5.31
CA ASN A 45 -0.17 9.43 5.95
C ASN A 45 1.22 9.88 5.41
N PHE A 46 1.82 9.07 4.53
CA PHE A 46 3.13 9.28 3.89
C PHE A 46 4.29 9.40 4.90
N ASP A 47 4.24 8.64 6.00
CA ASP A 47 5.30 8.58 7.01
C ASP A 47 6.36 7.50 6.74
N SER A 48 6.31 6.88 5.55
CA SER A 48 7.19 5.80 5.11
C SER A 48 7.00 4.49 5.89
N THR A 49 5.95 4.36 6.70
CA THR A 49 5.68 3.13 7.46
C THR A 49 4.21 2.77 7.55
N VAL A 50 3.82 1.65 6.95
CA VAL A 50 2.48 1.11 7.12
C VAL A 50 2.31 0.48 8.51
N ARG A 51 1.30 0.91 9.27
CA ARG A 51 0.93 0.41 10.60
C ARG A 51 -0.58 0.32 10.76
N TYR A 52 -1.07 -0.76 11.38
CA TYR A 52 -2.50 -0.92 11.65
C TYR A 52 -2.92 -0.45 13.06
N VAL A 53 -2.04 -0.56 14.04
CA VAL A 53 -2.29 -0.16 15.44
C VAL A 53 -1.18 0.75 15.96
N GLY A 54 -1.44 1.40 17.09
CA GLY A 54 -0.52 2.33 17.72
C GLY A 54 -0.67 3.75 17.20
N ASN A 55 0.23 4.63 17.65
CA ASN A 55 0.26 6.02 17.22
C ASN A 55 0.63 6.12 15.73
N ASN A 56 0.04 7.07 15.02
CA ASN A 56 0.20 7.26 13.57
C ASN A 56 -0.15 6.00 12.74
N ASN A 57 -1.14 5.22 13.17
CA ASN A 57 -1.63 4.14 12.33
C ASN A 57 -2.37 4.70 11.09
N ASP A 58 -2.40 3.90 10.03
CA ASP A 58 -2.97 4.30 8.75
C ASP A 58 -4.50 4.12 8.68
N ARG A 59 -5.10 3.37 9.61
CA ARG A 59 -6.56 3.18 9.61
C ARG A 59 -7.32 4.38 10.16
N ASP A 60 -6.75 5.13 11.11
CA ASP A 60 -7.46 6.21 11.78
C ASP A 60 -7.78 7.40 10.83
N PRO A 61 -6.88 7.84 9.93
CA PRO A 61 -7.21 8.85 8.92
C PRO A 61 -8.42 8.49 8.04
N ILE A 62 -8.58 7.21 7.70
CA ILE A 62 -9.74 6.71 6.93
C ILE A 62 -11.04 6.90 7.72
N LEU A 63 -11.03 6.53 9.01
CA LEU A 63 -12.19 6.71 9.88
C LEU A 63 -12.56 8.20 10.03
N VAL A 64 -11.56 9.06 10.20
CA VAL A 64 -11.75 10.52 10.30
C VAL A 64 -12.40 11.07 9.03
N ALA A 65 -11.94 10.65 7.84
CA ALA A 65 -12.45 11.15 6.58
C ALA A 65 -13.93 10.86 6.33
N ILE A 66 -14.46 9.74 6.85
CA ILE A 66 -15.88 9.40 6.75
C ILE A 66 -16.75 10.00 7.87
N GLY A 67 -16.17 10.80 8.77
CA GLY A 67 -16.90 11.48 9.85
C GLY A 67 -16.53 11.02 11.27
N GLY A 68 -15.46 10.25 11.44
CA GLY A 68 -14.72 10.05 12.71
C GLY A 68 -15.34 9.07 13.72
N SER A 69 -16.63 9.17 14.00
CA SER A 69 -17.28 8.32 15.02
C SER A 69 -18.21 7.27 14.44
N THR A 70 -18.77 7.52 13.26
CA THR A 70 -19.73 6.64 12.60
C THR A 70 -19.03 5.89 11.46
N PRO A 71 -18.65 4.61 11.65
CA PRO A 71 -17.81 3.91 10.70
C PRO A 71 -18.53 3.46 9.42
N THR A 72 -19.84 3.68 9.34
CA THR A 72 -20.70 3.24 8.23
C THR A 72 -20.88 4.27 7.12
N ASN A 73 -20.38 5.49 7.33
CA ASN A 73 -20.40 6.53 6.30
C ASN A 73 -19.38 6.20 5.20
N THR A 74 -19.61 6.78 4.02
CA THR A 74 -18.71 6.66 2.88
C THR A 74 -18.49 8.02 2.22
N VAL A 75 -17.34 8.21 1.60
CA VAL A 75 -17.06 9.36 0.72
C VAL A 75 -16.81 8.82 -0.68
N SER A 76 -17.70 9.12 -1.63
CA SER A 76 -17.66 8.58 -3.00
C SER A 76 -17.19 9.62 -4.01
N ASN A 77 -16.81 9.15 -5.21
CA ASN A 77 -16.31 9.96 -6.32
C ASN A 77 -15.05 10.75 -5.95
N VAL A 78 -14.16 10.13 -5.17
CA VAL A 78 -12.93 10.76 -4.69
C VAL A 78 -11.73 9.91 -5.10
N TYR A 79 -10.64 10.55 -5.50
CA TYR A 79 -9.32 9.91 -5.59
C TYR A 79 -8.46 10.50 -4.48
N SER A 80 -8.10 9.68 -3.50
CA SER A 80 -7.49 10.13 -2.25
C SER A 80 -6.43 9.13 -1.79
N PRO A 81 -5.38 9.57 -1.08
CA PRO A 81 -4.49 8.66 -0.36
C PRO A 81 -5.23 7.72 0.63
N LEU A 82 -6.43 8.12 1.05
CA LEU A 82 -7.28 7.36 1.96
C LEU A 82 -8.16 6.31 1.25
N ASP A 83 -8.25 6.36 -0.08
CA ASP A 83 -8.87 5.33 -0.93
C ASP A 83 -7.78 4.30 -1.27
N VAL A 84 -7.57 3.35 -0.37
CA VAL A 84 -6.41 2.44 -0.38
C VAL A 84 -6.56 1.39 -1.48
N ASN A 85 -7.79 1.03 -1.82
CA ASN A 85 -8.08 0.07 -2.88
C ASN A 85 -8.28 0.74 -4.26
N LEU A 86 -8.28 2.07 -4.32
CA LEU A 86 -8.44 2.90 -5.51
C LEU A 86 -9.77 2.68 -6.25
N ASP A 87 -10.85 2.36 -5.51
CA ASP A 87 -12.19 2.13 -6.06
C ASP A 87 -13.05 3.40 -6.18
N GLY A 88 -12.51 4.55 -5.74
CA GLY A 88 -13.19 5.84 -5.76
C GLY A 88 -14.10 6.09 -4.56
N VAL A 89 -14.11 5.22 -3.56
CA VAL A 89 -14.98 5.27 -2.38
C VAL A 89 -14.23 4.96 -1.09
N ILE A 90 -14.01 5.99 -0.27
CA ILE A 90 -13.45 5.82 1.07
C ILE A 90 -14.52 5.22 2.00
N LYS A 91 -14.24 4.07 2.63
CA LYS A 91 -15.10 3.41 3.61
C LYS A 91 -14.30 2.63 4.66
N TYR A 92 -14.79 2.59 5.90
CA TYR A 92 -14.09 1.95 7.02
C TYR A 92 -14.55 0.51 7.31
N VAL A 93 -15.82 0.19 7.03
CA VAL A 93 -16.41 -1.14 7.26
C VAL A 93 -17.16 -1.64 6.04
N GLY A 94 -17.54 -2.91 6.06
CA GLY A 94 -18.21 -3.57 4.94
C GLY A 94 -17.21 -4.13 3.92
N ALA A 95 -17.74 -4.69 2.83
CA ALA A 95 -16.92 -5.23 1.76
C ALA A 95 -16.14 -4.11 1.06
N ASN A 96 -14.92 -4.45 0.61
CA ASN A 96 -14.02 -3.52 -0.07
C ASN A 96 -13.70 -2.27 0.77
N ASN A 97 -13.54 -2.41 2.09
CA ASN A 97 -13.12 -1.28 2.93
C ASN A 97 -11.61 -1.01 2.79
N ASP A 98 -11.22 0.22 3.12
CA ASP A 98 -9.83 0.69 2.93
C ASP A 98 -8.88 0.25 4.05
N ARG A 99 -9.41 -0.17 5.22
CA ARG A 99 -8.59 -0.64 6.33
C ARG A 99 -8.07 -2.07 6.12
N ASP A 100 -8.79 -2.92 5.42
CA ASP A 100 -8.43 -4.34 5.25
C ASP A 100 -7.14 -4.53 4.41
N PRO A 101 -6.90 -3.77 3.32
CA PRO A 101 -5.61 -3.77 2.63
C PRO A 101 -4.43 -3.37 3.53
N ILE A 102 -4.61 -2.40 4.44
CA ILE A 102 -3.59 -2.00 5.43
C ILE A 102 -3.29 -3.16 6.37
N LEU A 103 -4.34 -3.80 6.89
CA LEU A 103 -4.23 -4.96 7.78
C LEU A 103 -3.44 -6.09 7.12
N THR A 104 -3.78 -6.40 5.86
CA THR A 104 -3.11 -7.43 5.07
C THR A 104 -1.64 -7.09 4.84
N THR A 105 -1.33 -5.82 4.57
CA THR A 105 0.04 -5.33 4.34
C THR A 105 0.96 -5.54 5.54
N VAL A 106 0.44 -5.42 6.75
CA VAL A 106 1.19 -5.67 7.99
C VAL A 106 1.13 -7.13 8.46
N GLY A 107 0.58 -8.06 7.68
CA GLY A 107 0.57 -9.49 8.01
C GLY A 107 -0.77 -10.05 8.47
N GLY A 108 -1.87 -9.32 8.23
CA GLY A 108 -3.24 -9.82 8.37
C GLY A 108 -3.65 -10.00 9.83
N SER A 109 -3.58 -11.22 10.34
CA SER A 109 -4.09 -11.55 11.68
C SER A 109 -3.24 -11.01 12.84
N THR A 110 -2.00 -10.58 12.57
CA THR A 110 -1.08 -10.02 13.57
C THR A 110 -0.83 -8.53 13.27
N PRO A 111 -1.70 -7.62 13.74
CA PRO A 111 -1.68 -6.21 13.32
C PRO A 111 -0.57 -5.37 13.96
N THR A 112 0.29 -5.98 14.78
CA THR A 112 1.37 -5.29 15.52
C THR A 112 2.65 -5.12 14.71
N ASN A 113 2.75 -5.80 13.57
CA ASN A 113 3.87 -5.61 12.66
C ASN A 113 3.74 -4.28 11.92
N THR A 114 4.86 -3.85 11.35
CA THR A 114 4.96 -2.60 10.58
C THR A 114 5.69 -2.89 9.28
N ARG A 115 5.34 -2.20 8.20
CA ARG A 115 6.08 -2.28 6.94
C ARG A 115 6.73 -0.94 6.62
N VAL A 116 8.05 -0.89 6.71
CA VAL A 116 8.83 0.32 6.42
C VAL A 116 9.23 0.33 4.95
N GLN A 117 9.14 1.51 4.32
CA GLN A 117 9.67 1.76 2.98
C GLN A 117 11.17 1.44 2.92
N GLN A 118 11.61 0.93 1.77
CA GLN A 118 13.02 0.63 1.53
C GLN A 118 13.58 1.64 0.51
N LEU A 119 14.63 2.35 0.91
CA LEU A 119 15.35 3.31 0.08
C LEU A 119 16.78 2.80 -0.21
N PRO A 120 17.29 3.01 -1.44
CA PRO A 120 18.68 2.75 -1.81
C PRO A 120 19.70 3.51 -0.98
#